data_AF-A0A0S8FE08-F1
#
_entry.id   AF-A0A0S8FE08-F1
#
_cell.length_a   1.000
_cell.length_b   1.000
_cell.length_c   1.000
_cell.angle_alpha   90.00
_cell.angle_beta   90.00
_cell.angle_gamma   90.00
#
_symmetry.space_group_name_H-M   'P 1'
#
loop_
_entity.id
_entity.type
_entity.pdbx_description
1 polymer ?
#
loop_
_entity_poly.entity_id
_entity_poly.type
_entity_poly.pdbx_seq_one_letter_code
_entity_poly.pdbx_strand_id
1 'polypeptide(L)'
;MEVTMSGAWTRKEGKNPNGGLNAKGRASLKAEGHDIKRPQPEGGSRKDSFCARMTGMKRKLTGSAKAADPNSRINKSLRKWDC
;
A
#
# COMPACT_ATOMS: atom_id res chain seq x y z
N MET A 1 -24.73 -11.05 -10.60
CA MET A 1 -23.55 -10.67 -9.81
C MET A 1 -22.43 -10.41 -10.79
N GLU A 2 -22.18 -9.15 -11.16
CA GLU A 2 -21.04 -8.81 -12.00
C GLU A 2 -19.76 -9.18 -11.26
N VAL A 3 -19.02 -10.12 -11.83
CA VAL A 3 -17.63 -10.34 -11.45
C VAL A 3 -16.90 -9.10 -11.96
N THR A 4 -16.73 -8.09 -11.10
CA THR A 4 -15.84 -6.98 -11.38
C THR A 4 -14.45 -7.60 -11.59
N MET A 5 -14.03 -7.70 -12.85
CA MET A 5 -12.65 -8.01 -13.20
C MET A 5 -11.80 -7.03 -12.40
N SER A 6 -11.13 -7.54 -11.37
CA SER A 6 -10.48 -6.69 -10.39
C SER A 6 -9.53 -5.73 -11.12
N GLY A 7 -9.70 -4.42 -10.92
CA GLY A 7 -8.97 -3.42 -11.67
C GLY A 7 -7.45 -3.58 -11.54
N ALA A 8 -6.70 -2.90 -12.42
CA ALA A 8 -5.24 -2.95 -12.41
C ALA A 8 -4.62 -2.70 -11.02
N TRP A 9 -5.31 -1.96 -10.14
CA TRP A 9 -4.89 -1.68 -8.77
C TRP A 9 -4.75 -2.91 -7.87
N THR A 10 -5.51 -3.99 -8.10
CA THR A 10 -5.34 -5.27 -7.37
C THR A 10 -4.26 -6.15 -8.03
N ARG A 11 -4.08 -6.01 -9.35
CA ARG A 11 -3.22 -6.84 -10.20
C ARG A 11 -1.74 -6.42 -10.12
N LYS A 12 -0.85 -7.28 -10.62
CA LYS A 12 0.60 -7.02 -10.63
C LYS A 12 0.95 -5.78 -11.45
N GLU A 13 0.29 -5.58 -12.58
CA GLU A 13 0.50 -4.47 -13.50
C GLU A 13 0.24 -3.07 -12.90
N GLY A 14 -0.59 -2.94 -11.87
CA GLY A 14 -0.84 -1.67 -11.19
C GLY A 14 0.00 -1.45 -9.94
N LYS A 15 0.84 -2.42 -9.54
CA LYS A 15 1.72 -2.32 -8.37
C LYS A 15 3.05 -1.70 -8.76
N ASN A 16 3.55 -0.80 -7.92
CA ASN A 16 4.88 -0.24 -8.08
C ASN A 16 5.90 -1.16 -7.38
N PRO A 17 7.00 -1.56 -8.05
CA PRO A 17 8.04 -2.41 -7.44
C PRO A 17 8.67 -1.78 -6.19
N ASN A 18 8.68 -0.46 -6.10
CA ASN A 18 9.21 0.31 -4.97
C ASN A 18 8.17 0.54 -3.86
N GLY A 19 6.92 0.11 -4.05
CA GLY A 19 5.83 0.18 -3.08
C GLY A 19 4.65 1.05 -3.52
N GLY A 20 3.45 0.71 -3.03
CA GLY A 20 2.20 1.36 -3.44
C GLY A 20 1.75 1.00 -4.86
N LEU A 21 0.86 1.84 -5.41
CA LEU A 21 0.36 1.73 -6.78
C LEU A 21 1.17 2.59 -7.74
N ASN A 22 1.33 2.13 -8.98
CA ASN A 22 1.87 2.92 -10.08
C ASN A 22 0.77 3.77 -10.75
N ALA A 23 1.10 4.50 -11.82
CA ALA A 23 0.12 5.35 -12.52
C ALA A 23 -1.11 4.57 -13.03
N LYS A 24 -0.91 3.38 -13.62
CA LYS A 24 -2.01 2.51 -14.09
C LYS A 24 -2.88 2.03 -12.94
N GLY A 25 -2.25 1.60 -11.84
CA GLY A 25 -2.97 1.19 -10.64
C GLY A 25 -3.79 2.33 -10.03
N ARG A 26 -3.22 3.53 -9.91
CA ARG A 26 -3.95 4.71 -9.40
C ARG A 26 -5.09 5.11 -10.32
N ALA A 27 -4.89 5.08 -11.64
CA ALA A 27 -5.95 5.37 -12.61
C ALA A 27 -7.10 4.36 -12.51
N SER A 28 -6.78 3.06 -12.40
CA SER A 28 -7.78 2.01 -12.23
C SER A 28 -8.52 2.11 -10.89
N LEU A 29 -7.83 2.44 -9.81
CA LEU A 29 -8.46 2.64 -8.50
C LEU A 29 -9.40 3.85 -8.52
N LYS A 30 -9.01 4.93 -9.21
CA LYS A 30 -9.86 6.12 -9.41
C LYS A 30 -11.08 5.81 -10.27
N ALA A 31 -10.96 4.95 -11.28
CA ALA A 31 -12.08 4.50 -12.10
C ALA A 31 -13.12 3.71 -11.28
N GLU A 32 -12.71 3.04 -10.21
CA GLU A 32 -13.60 2.39 -9.24
C GLU A 32 -14.17 3.35 -8.17
N GLY A 33 -13.96 4.66 -8.32
CA GLY A 33 -14.50 5.68 -7.42
C GLY A 33 -13.63 5.97 -6.19
N HIS A 34 -12.43 5.41 -6.11
CA HIS A 34 -11.52 5.61 -4.98
C HIS A 34 -10.40 6.61 -5.32
N ASP A 35 -10.40 7.77 -4.68
CA ASP A 35 -9.31 8.75 -4.83
C ASP A 35 -8.33 8.70 -3.64
N ILE A 36 -7.18 8.04 -3.85
CA ILE A 36 -6.14 7.93 -2.84
C ILE A 36 -5.14 9.08 -2.91
N LYS A 37 -4.89 9.69 -1.75
CA LYS A 37 -3.84 10.69 -1.58
C LYS A 37 -2.45 10.04 -1.59
N ARG A 38 -1.44 10.85 -1.90
CA ARG A 38 -0.03 10.47 -1.88
C ARG A 38 0.43 10.20 -0.43
N PRO A 39 1.45 9.34 -0.22
CA PRO A 39 2.14 9.24 1.06
C PRO A 39 2.67 10.60 1.54
N GLN A 40 2.72 10.77 2.86
CA GLN A 40 3.27 11.95 3.53
C GLN A 40 4.44 11.58 4.44
N PRO A 41 5.63 11.26 3.90
CA PRO A 41 6.79 10.94 4.73
C PRO A 41 7.24 12.10 5.62
N GLU A 42 6.91 13.34 5.26
CA GLU A 42 7.29 14.56 5.98
C GLU A 42 6.66 14.70 7.38
N GLY A 43 5.60 13.93 7.68
CA GLY A 43 4.94 13.97 8.99
C GLY A 43 3.45 14.30 8.95
N GLY A 44 2.89 14.52 10.14
CA GLY A 44 1.50 14.89 10.35
C GLY A 44 0.55 13.71 10.58
N SER A 45 -0.71 14.04 10.88
CA SER A 45 -1.72 13.08 11.36
C SER A 45 -1.94 11.87 10.45
N ARG A 46 -1.78 12.04 9.13
CA ARG A 46 -1.87 10.93 8.17
C ARG A 46 -0.70 9.96 8.29
N LYS A 47 0.53 10.46 8.47
CA LYS A 47 1.72 9.62 8.69
C LYS A 47 1.55 8.84 9.98
N ASP A 48 1.21 9.51 11.08
CA ASP A 48 1.08 8.89 12.40
C ASP A 48 0.02 7.77 12.38
N SER A 49 -1.14 8.07 11.80
CA SER A 49 -2.23 7.09 11.65
C SER A 49 -1.81 5.89 10.78
N PHE A 50 -1.10 6.15 9.68
CA PHE A 50 -0.62 5.09 8.79
C PHE A 50 0.44 4.22 9.47
N CYS A 51 1.45 4.83 10.08
CA CYS A 51 2.51 4.13 10.79
C CYS A 51 1.93 3.26 11.91
N ALA A 52 1.05 3.80 12.76
CA ALA A 52 0.44 3.05 13.85
C ALA A 52 -0.33 1.81 13.36
N ARG A 53 -1.15 1.97 12.31
CA ARG A 53 -1.92 0.84 11.73
C ARG A 53 -1.02 -0.20 11.08
N MET A 54 -0.11 0.24 10.21
CA MET A 54 0.67 -0.68 9.38
C MET A 54 1.79 -1.37 10.17
N THR A 55 2.44 -0.68 11.11
CA THR A 55 3.42 -1.33 12.01
C THR A 55 2.73 -2.32 12.95
N GLY A 56 1.52 -2.00 13.44
CA GLY A 56 0.70 -2.94 14.20
C GLY A 56 0.31 -4.18 13.39
N MET A 57 -0.11 -3.99 12.13
CA MET A 57 -0.39 -5.09 11.20
C MET A 57 0.86 -5.94 10.91
N LYS A 58 2.02 -5.31 10.75
CA LYS A 58 3.31 -6.00 10.59
C LYS A 58 3.60 -6.89 11.80
N ARG A 59 3.39 -6.40 13.02
CA ARG A 59 3.68 -7.14 14.24
C ARG A 59 2.71 -8.31 14.49
N LYS A 60 1.42 -8.11 14.23
CA LYS A 60 0.39 -9.10 14.59
C LYS A 60 0.02 -10.08 13.48
N LEU A 61 -0.06 -9.60 12.23
CA LEU A 61 -0.65 -10.37 11.12
C LEU A 61 0.37 -10.74 10.04
N THR A 62 1.55 -10.11 10.05
CA THR A 62 2.62 -10.46 9.11
C THR A 62 3.55 -11.45 9.78
N GLY A 63 3.54 -12.71 9.33
CA GLY A 63 4.45 -13.74 9.84
C GLY A 63 5.91 -13.32 9.77
N SER A 64 6.73 -13.91 10.66
CA SER A 64 8.14 -13.52 10.90
C SER A 64 8.96 -13.37 9.62
N ALA A 65 8.85 -14.32 8.68
CA ALA A 65 9.56 -14.28 7.40
C ALA A 65 9.23 -13.02 6.57
N LYS A 66 7.95 -12.67 6.43
CA LYS A 66 7.52 -11.48 5.66
C LYS A 66 7.79 -10.19 6.41
N ALA A 67 7.78 -10.23 7.74
CA ALA A 67 8.13 -9.07 8.56
C ALA A 67 9.63 -8.74 8.45
N ALA A 68 10.49 -9.76 8.34
CA ALA A 68 11.93 -9.63 8.16
C ALA A 68 12.34 -9.30 6.71
N ASP A 69 11.58 -9.75 5.70
CA ASP A 69 11.91 -9.51 4.29
C ASP A 69 11.79 -8.01 3.91
N PRO A 70 12.89 -7.29 3.59
CA PRO A 70 12.84 -5.88 3.23
C PRO A 70 12.07 -5.61 1.93
N ASN A 71 11.90 -6.65 1.09
CA ASN A 71 11.14 -6.58 -0.16
C ASN A 71 9.67 -6.95 0.01
N SER A 72 9.24 -7.31 1.21
CA SER A 72 7.83 -7.60 1.48
C SER A 72 6.97 -6.38 1.21
N ARG A 73 5.71 -6.62 0.83
CA ARG A 73 4.81 -5.53 0.45
C ARG A 73 4.59 -4.52 1.58
N ILE A 74 4.54 -5.00 2.82
CA ILE A 74 4.36 -4.15 4.00
C ILE A 74 5.60 -3.28 4.25
N ASN A 75 6.82 -3.84 4.14
CA ASN A 75 8.05 -3.10 4.36
C ASN A 75 8.31 -2.04 3.28
N LYS A 76 8.03 -2.35 2.00
CA LYS A 76 8.11 -1.32 0.96
C LYS A 76 7.09 -0.19 1.15
N SER A 77 5.91 -0.48 1.70
CA SER A 77 4.90 0.55 1.99
C SER A 77 5.30 1.40 3.20
N LEU A 78 5.76 0.79 4.30
CA LEU A 78 6.26 1.50 5.48
C LEU A 78 7.39 2.46 5.10
N ARG A 79 8.39 1.99 4.35
CA ARG A 79 9.50 2.82 3.85
C ARG A 79 9.05 4.02 3.00
N LYS A 80 7.93 3.91 2.26
CA LYS A 80 7.40 5.04 1.48
C LYS A 80 6.72 6.10 2.33
N TRP A 81 6.30 5.73 3.52
CA TRP A 81 5.71 6.62 4.52
C TRP A 81 6.71 7.03 5.59
N ASP A 82 7.97 6.59 5.49
CA ASP A 82 9.00 6.82 6.51
C ASP A 82 8.54 6.35 7.90
N CYS A 83 7.98 5.15 7.89
CA CYS A 83 7.75 4.26 9.03
C CYS A 83 8.65 3.00 8.84
#